data_AF-A0A0U5B9K7-F1
#
_entry.id   AF-A0A0U5B9K7-F1
#
_cell.length_a   1.000
_cell.length_b   1.000
_cell.length_c   1.000
_cell.angle_alpha   90.00
_cell.angle_beta   90.00
_cell.angle_gamma   90.00
#
_symmetry.space_group_name_H-M   'P 1'
#
loop_
_entity.id
_entity.type
_entity.pdbx_description
1 polymer ?
#
loop_
_entity_poly.entity_id
_entity_poly.type
_entity_poly.pdbx_seq_one_letter_code
_entity_poly.pdbx_strand_id
1 'polypeptide(L)'
;MSSSFRSLVTSTVAEHGLDDMDATVDLVMKAIKPADYPAMLRSAIREQLVSAAGDLRRKATGPIKPGHSRKQELIRTEWWPKFLDQNIPVDGIVKRLRDCTAEDLLTVAGARRKLANEALYRVQQFEHLAAAMRASRAKTLGDLSADVASPILERAA
;
A
#
# COMPACT_ATOMS: atom_id res chain seq x y z
N MET A 1 24.20 -33.09 -1.01
CA MET A 1 24.03 -31.67 -0.61
C MET A 1 24.19 -31.59 0.90
N SER A 2 25.19 -30.85 1.41
CA SER A 2 25.38 -30.70 2.86
C SER A 2 24.26 -29.84 3.42
N SER A 3 23.43 -30.40 4.30
CA SER A 3 22.47 -29.65 5.12
C SER A 3 23.22 -28.58 5.93
N SER A 4 22.64 -27.39 6.11
CA SER A 4 23.23 -26.37 7.00
C SER A 4 22.92 -26.72 8.46
N PHE A 5 23.82 -26.37 9.38
CA PHE A 5 23.63 -26.62 10.82
C PHE A 5 22.29 -26.06 11.32
N ARG A 6 21.90 -24.87 10.85
CA ARG A 6 20.62 -24.24 11.17
C ARG A 6 19.41 -25.05 10.69
N SER A 7 19.49 -25.66 9.51
CA SER A 7 18.42 -26.50 8.98
C SER A 7 18.22 -27.75 9.84
N LEU A 8 19.32 -28.36 10.31
CA LEU A 8 19.28 -29.51 11.21
C LEU A 8 18.68 -29.16 12.58
N VAL A 9 19.10 -28.04 13.17
CA VAL A 9 18.51 -27.55 14.44
C VAL A 9 17.02 -27.29 14.27
N THR A 10 16.61 -26.68 13.15
CA THR A 10 15.20 -26.37 12.88
C THR A 10 14.35 -27.63 12.73
N SER A 11 14.86 -28.66 12.04
CA SER A 11 14.12 -29.93 11.91
C SER A 11 14.02 -30.66 13.24
N THR A 12 15.09 -30.72 14.03
CA THR A 12 15.07 -31.38 15.35
C THR A 12 14.12 -30.69 16.32
N VAL A 13 14.09 -29.35 16.32
CA VAL A 13 13.14 -28.56 17.13
C VAL A 13 11.69 -28.80 16.68
N ALA A 14 11.44 -28.88 15.38
CA ALA A 14 10.10 -29.13 14.86
C ALA A 14 9.59 -30.55 15.19
N GLU A 15 10.49 -31.53 15.28
CA GLU A 15 10.17 -32.92 15.60
C GLU A 15 9.99 -33.16 17.10
N HIS A 16 10.75 -32.47 17.96
CA HIS A 16 10.83 -32.78 19.39
C HIS A 16 10.29 -31.68 20.34
N GLY A 17 9.92 -30.51 19.82
CA GLY A 17 9.46 -29.38 20.63
C GLY A 17 10.61 -28.57 21.27
N LEU A 18 10.26 -27.51 22.02
CA LEU A 18 11.21 -26.56 22.65
C LEU A 18 11.24 -26.64 24.17
N ASP A 19 10.67 -27.70 24.75
CA ASP A 19 10.39 -27.75 26.19
C ASP A 19 11.67 -27.86 27.05
N ASP A 20 12.75 -28.43 26.49
CA ASP A 20 14.08 -28.48 27.11
C ASP A 20 15.18 -28.21 26.07
N MET A 21 15.90 -27.10 26.27
CA MET A 21 16.98 -26.67 25.39
C MET A 21 18.19 -27.60 25.45
N ASP A 22 18.53 -28.14 26.61
CA ASP A 22 19.71 -29.00 26.77
C ASP A 22 19.46 -30.36 26.10
N ALA A 23 18.25 -30.91 26.27
CA ALA A 23 17.82 -32.11 25.55
C ALA A 23 17.82 -31.91 24.03
N THR A 24 17.42 -30.73 23.55
CA THR A 24 17.44 -30.39 22.12
C THR A 24 18.87 -30.34 21.58
N VAL A 25 19.81 -29.75 22.31
CA VAL A 25 21.22 -29.70 21.93
C VAL A 25 21.81 -31.11 21.84
N ASP A 26 21.52 -31.97 22.82
CA ASP A 26 21.98 -33.36 22.82
C ASP A 26 21.46 -34.16 21.63
N LEU A 27 20.19 -33.95 21.25
CA LEU A 27 19.58 -34.59 20.08
C LEU A 27 20.22 -34.12 18.77
N VAL A 28 20.46 -32.81 18.63
CA VAL A 28 21.16 -32.24 17.46
C VAL A 28 22.58 -32.79 17.37
N MET A 29 23.30 -32.87 18.49
CA MET A 29 24.67 -33.40 18.53
C MET A 29 24.72 -34.89 18.15
N LYS A 30 23.75 -35.69 18.61
CA LYS A 30 23.62 -37.12 18.24
C LYS A 30 23.27 -37.33 16.76
N ALA A 31 22.58 -36.39 16.13
CA ALA A 31 22.18 -36.47 14.73
C ALA A 31 23.34 -36.18 13.74
N ILE A 32 24.44 -35.57 14.20
CA ILE A 32 25.58 -35.25 13.35
C ILE A 32 26.59 -36.40 13.36
N LYS A 33 26.99 -36.85 12.18
CA LYS A 33 28.05 -37.86 12.05
C LYS A 33 29.42 -37.23 12.37
N PRO A 34 30.34 -37.96 13.03
CA PRO A 34 31.66 -37.41 13.38
C PRO A 34 32.46 -36.85 12.20
N ALA A 35 32.32 -37.45 11.01
CA ALA A 35 32.97 -36.98 9.78
C ALA A 35 32.46 -35.62 9.29
N ASP A 36 31.23 -35.24 9.65
CA ASP A 36 30.57 -34.01 9.22
C ASP A 36 30.77 -32.86 10.23
N TYR A 37 31.32 -33.13 11.42
CA TYR A 37 31.55 -32.12 12.46
C TYR A 37 32.33 -30.89 11.98
N PRO A 38 33.45 -31.01 11.25
CA PRO A 38 34.20 -29.83 10.81
C PRO A 38 33.38 -28.91 9.89
N ALA A 39 32.57 -29.49 9.01
CA ALA A 39 31.71 -28.74 8.10
C ALA A 39 30.55 -28.05 8.84
N MET A 40 29.92 -28.77 9.77
CA MET A 40 28.82 -28.24 10.58
C MET A 40 29.27 -27.13 11.53
N LEU A 41 30.41 -27.31 12.21
CA LEU A 41 31.01 -26.31 13.08
C LEU A 41 31.38 -25.04 12.28
N ARG A 42 31.98 -25.22 11.10
CA ARG A 42 32.32 -24.10 10.22
C ARG A 42 31.07 -23.34 9.77
N SER A 43 29.98 -24.03 9.48
CA SER A 43 28.70 -23.40 9.13
C SER A 43 28.13 -22.60 10.30
N ALA A 44 28.09 -23.18 11.50
CA ALA A 44 27.54 -22.54 12.71
C ALA A 44 28.34 -21.28 13.10
N ILE A 45 29.67 -21.39 13.13
CA ILE A 45 30.56 -20.27 13.47
C ILE A 45 30.51 -19.18 12.40
N ARG A 46 30.46 -19.55 11.10
CA ARG A 46 30.42 -18.57 10.00
C ARG A 46 29.21 -17.65 10.12
N GLU A 47 28.03 -18.18 10.42
CA GLU A 47 26.82 -17.37 10.59
C GLU A 47 26.96 -16.36 11.74
N GLN A 48 27.49 -16.82 12.88
CA GLN A 48 27.74 -15.95 14.04
C GLN A 48 28.79 -14.87 13.74
N LEU A 49 29.89 -15.22 13.07
CA LEU A 49 30.94 -14.27 12.70
C LEU A 49 30.44 -13.24 11.69
N VAL A 50 29.62 -13.62 10.71
CA VAL A 50 29.03 -12.68 9.74
C VAL A 50 28.10 -11.71 10.45
N SER A 51 27.27 -12.18 11.39
CA SER A 51 26.38 -11.31 12.17
C SER A 51 27.20 -10.32 13.01
N ALA A 52 28.18 -10.81 13.78
CA ALA A 52 29.03 -10.00 14.62
C ALA A 52 29.84 -8.97 13.82
N ALA A 53 30.38 -9.36 12.67
CA ALA A 53 31.07 -8.44 11.76
C ALA A 53 30.12 -7.39 11.19
N GLY A 54 28.87 -7.76 10.87
CA GLY A 54 27.83 -6.82 10.43
C GLY A 54 27.47 -5.79 11.50
N ASP A 55 27.33 -6.22 12.75
CA ASP A 55 27.07 -5.35 13.89
C ASP A 55 28.22 -4.40 14.18
N LEU A 56 29.44 -4.92 14.21
CA LEU A 56 30.65 -4.11 14.37
C LEU A 56 30.80 -3.11 13.23
N ARG A 57 30.54 -3.52 11.98
CA ARG A 57 30.56 -2.63 10.84
C ARG A 57 29.53 -1.50 11.00
N ARG A 58 28.28 -1.81 11.39
CA ARG A 58 27.25 -0.78 11.64
C ARG A 58 27.66 0.20 12.73
N LYS A 59 28.25 -0.28 13.83
CA LYS A 59 28.75 0.56 14.92
C LYS A 59 29.93 1.43 14.46
N ALA A 60 30.85 0.86 13.69
CA ALA A 60 32.05 1.54 13.19
C ALA A 60 31.75 2.57 12.09
N THR A 61 30.77 2.31 11.22
CA THR A 61 30.36 3.26 10.17
C THR A 61 29.52 4.43 10.69
N GLY A 62 29.22 4.45 11.99
CA GLY A 62 28.36 5.46 12.61
C GLY A 62 26.89 5.33 12.19
N PRO A 63 25.98 6.13 12.79
CA PRO A 63 24.61 6.20 12.32
C PRO A 63 24.59 6.60 10.84
N ILE A 64 23.89 5.84 10.01
CA ILE A 64 23.55 6.28 8.65
C ILE A 64 22.80 7.59 8.84
N LYS A 65 23.46 8.73 8.56
CA LYS A 65 22.78 10.02 8.53
C LYS A 65 21.65 9.85 7.53
N PRO A 66 20.36 10.02 7.92
CA PRO A 66 19.28 9.93 6.97
C PRO A 66 19.55 10.98 5.89
N GLY A 67 19.94 10.51 4.70
CA GLY A 67 20.14 11.38 3.56
C GLY A 67 18.81 12.06 3.26
N HIS A 68 18.83 13.34 2.89
CA HIS A 68 17.63 14.02 2.42
C HIS A 68 17.02 13.17 1.30
N SER A 69 15.79 12.70 1.52
CA SER A 69 15.11 11.88 0.51
C SER A 69 14.87 12.76 -0.71
N ARG A 70 15.51 12.43 -1.83
CA ARG A 70 15.33 13.13 -3.12
C ARG A 70 13.85 13.29 -3.49
N LYS A 71 13.01 12.32 -3.11
CA LYS A 71 11.55 12.40 -3.30
C LYS A 71 10.92 13.52 -2.47
N GLN A 72 11.29 13.64 -1.20
CA GLN A 72 10.80 14.71 -0.32
C GLN A 72 11.32 16.07 -0.76
N GLU A 73 12.55 16.14 -1.26
CA GLU A 73 13.12 17.36 -1.83
C GLU A 73 12.31 17.81 -3.05
N LEU A 74 12.09 16.93 -4.04
CA LEU A 74 11.26 17.22 -5.21
C LEU A 74 9.86 17.70 -4.86
N ILE A 75 9.24 17.12 -3.81
CA ILE A 75 7.94 17.59 -3.33
C ILE A 75 8.01 19.04 -2.87
N ARG A 76 9.05 19.41 -2.09
CA ARG A 76 9.19 20.76 -1.52
C ARG A 76 9.62 21.80 -2.54
N THR A 77 10.56 21.46 -3.42
CA THR A 77 11.19 22.43 -4.32
C THR A 77 10.46 22.57 -5.65
N GLU A 78 9.85 21.50 -6.15
CA GLU A 78 9.22 21.51 -7.48
C GLU A 78 7.71 21.38 -7.43
N TRP A 79 7.19 20.38 -6.71
CA TRP A 79 5.76 20.07 -6.77
C TRP A 79 4.92 21.07 -5.98
N TRP A 80 5.31 21.40 -4.75
CA TRP A 80 4.53 22.26 -3.87
C TRP A 80 4.33 23.68 -4.44
N PRO A 81 5.36 24.37 -4.97
CA PRO A 81 5.17 25.67 -5.60
C PRO A 81 4.23 25.59 -6.82
N LYS A 82 4.36 24.56 -7.66
CA LYS A 82 3.48 24.35 -8.82
C LYS A 82 2.03 24.11 -8.42
N PHE A 83 1.82 23.35 -7.33
CA PHE A 83 0.49 23.11 -6.79
C PHE A 83 -0.14 24.41 -6.26
N LEU A 84 0.63 25.22 -5.54
CA LEU A 84 0.20 26.51 -5.01
C LEU A 84 -0.08 27.58 -6.08
N ASP A 85 0.52 27.47 -7.26
CA ASP A 85 0.30 28.39 -8.38
C ASP A 85 -0.93 28.06 -9.23
N GLN A 86 -1.70 27.02 -8.87
CA GLN A 86 -2.95 26.69 -9.53
C GLN A 86 -4.02 27.76 -9.29
N ASN A 87 -4.80 28.06 -10.32
CA ASN A 87 -5.95 28.96 -10.23
C ASN A 87 -7.22 28.19 -9.87
N ILE A 88 -7.92 28.64 -8.83
CA ILE A 88 -9.20 28.07 -8.40
C ILE A 88 -10.31 29.13 -8.42
N PRO A 89 -11.52 28.79 -8.87
CA PRO A 89 -12.66 29.68 -8.80
C PRO A 89 -13.26 29.66 -7.38
N VAL A 90 -13.28 30.81 -6.71
CA VAL A 90 -13.90 31.02 -5.40
C VAL A 90 -14.94 32.13 -5.55
N ASP A 91 -16.23 31.79 -5.36
CA ASP A 91 -17.35 32.74 -5.45
C ASP A 91 -17.33 33.63 -6.71
N GLY A 92 -16.99 33.04 -7.86
CA GLY A 92 -16.95 33.72 -9.15
C GLY A 92 -15.65 34.50 -9.43
N ILE A 93 -14.73 34.58 -8.46
CA ILE A 93 -13.41 35.19 -8.63
C ILE A 93 -12.37 34.08 -8.77
N VAL A 94 -11.48 34.21 -9.76
CA VAL A 94 -10.34 33.29 -9.90
C VAL A 94 -9.21 33.77 -8.99
N LYS A 95 -8.85 32.95 -8.00
CA LYS A 95 -7.74 33.19 -7.07
C LYS A 95 -6.63 32.15 -7.30
N ARG A 96 -5.37 32.49 -7.02
CA ARG A 96 -4.30 31.49 -6.91
C ARG A 96 -4.42 30.76 -5.59
N LEU A 97 -4.10 29.47 -5.59
CA LEU A 97 -4.23 28.62 -4.40
C LEU A 97 -3.38 29.11 -3.21
N ARG A 98 -2.19 29.68 -3.48
CA ARG A 98 -1.34 30.32 -2.45
C ARG A 98 -2.00 31.49 -1.72
N ASP A 99 -2.97 32.16 -2.35
CA ASP A 99 -3.62 33.37 -1.82
C ASP A 99 -4.98 33.05 -1.19
N CYS A 100 -5.39 31.77 -1.18
CA CYS A 100 -6.67 31.35 -0.63
C CYS A 100 -6.63 31.22 0.90
N THR A 101 -7.70 31.68 1.55
CA THR A 101 -7.93 31.44 2.99
C THR A 101 -8.49 30.04 3.24
N ALA A 102 -8.57 29.63 4.51
CA ALA A 102 -9.24 28.37 4.88
C ALA A 102 -10.71 28.37 4.47
N GLU A 103 -11.39 29.51 4.59
CA GLU A 103 -12.80 29.67 4.19
C GLU A 103 -12.96 29.52 2.67
N ASP A 104 -12.09 30.14 1.87
CA ASP A 104 -12.08 30.00 0.41
C ASP A 104 -11.99 28.51 0.00
N LEU A 105 -11.10 27.74 0.65
CA LEU A 105 -10.93 26.31 0.38
C LEU A 105 -12.17 25.49 0.78
N LEU A 106 -12.81 25.82 1.91
CA LEU A 106 -14.04 25.17 2.35
C LEU A 106 -15.21 25.45 1.39
N THR A 107 -15.31 26.68 0.87
CA THR A 107 -16.29 27.05 -0.16
C THR A 107 -16.09 26.22 -1.43
N VAL A 108 -14.85 26.15 -1.95
CA VAL A 108 -14.53 25.32 -3.13
C VAL A 108 -14.82 23.85 -2.87
N ALA A 109 -14.48 23.33 -1.69
CA ALA A 109 -14.79 21.97 -1.30
C ALA A 109 -16.31 21.72 -1.28
N GLY A 110 -17.10 22.66 -0.76
CA GLY A 110 -18.56 22.62 -0.81
C GLY A 110 -19.10 22.55 -2.23
N ALA A 111 -18.63 23.42 -3.11
CA ALA A 111 -19.02 23.42 -4.53
C ALA A 111 -18.66 22.09 -5.23
N ARG A 112 -17.47 21.54 -4.95
CA ARG A 112 -17.04 20.24 -5.49
C ARG A 112 -17.86 19.08 -4.95
N ARG A 113 -18.22 19.08 -3.67
CA ARG A 113 -19.14 18.07 -3.09
C ARG A 113 -20.50 18.13 -3.76
N LYS A 114 -21.04 19.32 -4.01
CA LYS A 114 -22.31 19.49 -4.74
C LYS A 114 -22.23 18.87 -6.13
N LEU A 115 -21.19 19.20 -6.91
CA LEU A 115 -20.95 18.61 -8.23
C LEU A 115 -20.80 17.08 -8.18
N ALA A 116 -20.11 16.56 -7.16
CA ALA A 116 -19.95 15.12 -6.99
C ALA A 116 -21.28 14.43 -6.69
N ASN A 117 -22.14 15.03 -5.86
CA ASN A 117 -23.47 14.52 -5.57
C ASN A 117 -24.37 14.55 -6.81
N GLU A 118 -24.34 15.62 -7.59
CA GLU A 118 -25.06 15.71 -8.87
C GLU A 118 -24.59 14.64 -9.86
N ALA A 119 -23.28 14.39 -9.94
CA ALA A 119 -22.72 13.33 -10.77
C ALA A 119 -23.16 11.93 -10.30
N LEU A 120 -23.12 11.69 -8.99
CA LEU A 120 -23.57 10.42 -8.40
C LEU A 120 -25.05 10.16 -8.69
N TYR A 121 -25.88 11.21 -8.59
CA TYR A 121 -27.28 11.13 -8.95
C TYR A 121 -27.45 10.72 -10.43
N ARG A 122 -26.72 11.35 -11.37
CA ARG A 122 -26.75 10.98 -12.80
C ARG A 122 -26.29 9.55 -13.06
N VAL A 123 -25.30 9.06 -12.31
CA VAL A 123 -24.87 7.66 -12.39
C VAL A 123 -26.03 6.72 -12.07
N GLN A 124 -26.75 6.97 -10.97
CA GLN A 124 -27.93 6.17 -10.59
C GLN A 124 -29.03 6.21 -11.66
N GLN A 125 -29.24 7.36 -12.31
CA GLN A 125 -30.17 7.44 -13.44
C GLN A 125 -29.77 6.50 -14.57
N PHE A 126 -28.49 6.52 -14.96
CA PHE A 126 -28.01 5.64 -16.04
C PHE A 126 -28.09 4.17 -15.65
N GLU A 127 -27.86 3.82 -14.38
CA GLU A 127 -28.05 2.46 -13.88
C GLU A 127 -29.52 2.02 -14.00
N HIS A 128 -30.47 2.86 -13.61
CA HIS A 128 -31.90 2.58 -13.75
C HIS A 128 -32.34 2.47 -15.22
N LEU A 129 -31.86 3.37 -16.10
CA LEU A 129 -32.15 3.29 -17.54
C LEU A 129 -31.58 2.00 -18.15
N ALA A 130 -30.34 1.63 -17.80
CA ALA A 130 -29.74 0.39 -18.26
C ALA A 130 -30.52 -0.84 -17.78
N ALA A 131 -31.03 -0.83 -16.54
CA ALA A 131 -31.90 -1.89 -16.04
C ALA A 131 -33.21 -1.98 -16.84
N ALA A 132 -33.86 -0.84 -17.12
CA ALA A 132 -35.07 -0.79 -17.93
C ALA A 132 -34.85 -1.29 -19.36
N MET A 133 -33.74 -0.90 -20.00
CA MET A 133 -33.36 -1.39 -21.34
C MET A 133 -33.17 -2.91 -21.37
N ARG A 134 -32.53 -3.48 -20.35
CA ARG A 134 -32.38 -4.94 -20.25
C ARG A 134 -33.73 -5.64 -20.09
N ALA A 135 -34.63 -5.09 -19.29
CA ALA A 135 -35.96 -5.65 -19.07
C ALA A 135 -36.83 -5.63 -20.34
N SER A 136 -36.77 -4.55 -21.11
CA SER A 136 -37.50 -4.41 -22.38
C SER A 136 -36.78 -5.01 -23.59
N ARG A 137 -35.54 -5.50 -23.41
CA ARG A 137 -34.63 -5.96 -24.48
C ARG A 137 -34.34 -4.88 -25.53
N ALA A 138 -34.43 -3.60 -25.15
CA ALA A 138 -34.05 -2.47 -25.99
C ALA A 138 -32.54 -2.46 -26.23
N LYS A 139 -32.12 -2.29 -27.49
CA LYS A 139 -30.69 -2.25 -27.86
C LYS A 139 -30.09 -0.87 -27.61
N THR A 140 -30.88 0.17 -27.81
CA THR A 140 -30.49 1.57 -27.60
C THR A 140 -31.53 2.27 -26.73
N LEU A 141 -31.16 3.40 -26.11
CA LEU A 141 -32.09 4.17 -25.29
C LEU A 141 -33.29 4.69 -26.11
N GLY A 142 -33.10 4.96 -27.40
CA GLY A 142 -34.16 5.38 -28.32
C GLY A 142 -35.20 4.29 -28.61
N ASP A 143 -34.88 3.03 -28.32
CA ASP A 143 -35.82 1.91 -28.46
C ASP A 143 -36.69 1.73 -27.20
N LEU A 144 -36.40 2.47 -26.11
CA LEU A 144 -37.21 2.45 -24.90
C LEU A 144 -38.45 3.32 -25.08
N SER A 145 -39.62 2.85 -24.65
CA SER A 145 -40.82 3.70 -24.68
C SER A 145 -40.69 4.88 -23.73
N ALA A 146 -41.24 6.03 -24.13
CA ALA A 146 -41.23 7.25 -23.33
C ALA A 146 -41.88 7.03 -21.95
N ASP A 147 -42.93 6.22 -21.88
CA ASP A 147 -43.64 5.89 -20.63
C ASP A 147 -42.74 5.20 -19.58
N VAL A 148 -41.67 4.52 -20.02
CA VAL A 148 -40.70 3.86 -19.13
C VAL A 148 -39.50 4.76 -18.86
N ALA A 149 -39.05 5.55 -19.85
CA ALA A 149 -37.88 6.42 -19.72
C ALA A 149 -38.16 7.70 -18.92
N SER A 150 -39.29 8.37 -19.19
CA SER A 150 -39.61 9.68 -18.60
C SER A 150 -39.67 9.66 -17.07
N PRO A 151 -40.30 8.67 -16.40
CA PRO A 151 -40.33 8.63 -14.94
C PRO A 151 -38.94 8.47 -14.29
N ILE A 152 -37.98 7.84 -14.97
CA ILE A 152 -36.61 7.67 -14.47
C ILE A 152 -35.82 8.98 -14.60
N LEU A 153 -36.10 9.75 -15.66
CA LEU A 153 -35.48 11.05 -15.92
C LEU A 153 -36.09 12.18 -15.06
N GLU A 154 -37.38 12.11 -14.72
CA GLU A 154 -38.10 13.14 -13.96
C GLU A 154 -37.86 13.09 -12.45
N ARG A 155 -37.48 11.94 -11.86
CA ARG A 155 -37.18 11.81 -10.41
C ARG A 155 -35.95 12.61 -9.94
N ALA A 156 -35.37 13.41 -10.83
CA ALA A 156 -34.04 13.96 -10.81
C ALA A 156 -33.96 15.47 -10.99
N ALA A 157 -35.00 16.03 -11.60
CA ALA A 157 -35.16 17.45 -11.84
C ALA A 157 -35.73 18.11 -10.57
#